data_AF-A0A962NI92-F1
#
_entry.id   AF-A0A962NI92-F1
#
_cell.length_a   1.000
_cell.length_b   1.000
_cell.length_c   1.000
_cell.angle_alpha   90.00
_cell.angle_beta   90.00
_cell.angle_gamma   90.00
#
_symmetry.space_group_name_H-M   'P 1'
#
loop_
_entity.id
_entity.type
_entity.pdbx_description
1 polymer ?
#
loop_
_entity_poly.entity_id
_entity_poly.type
_entity_poly.pdbx_seq_one_letter_code
_entity_poly.pdbx_strand_id
1 'polypeptide(L)'
;QSLLRFVNWCETTHFRLRILFTPWGEALVRKHYRDAFVRISHVQNVIELGIQTNLSRDPTWLEKADRESVSLWCTYHPSQVSRARFLRRLERLLQMRIRFSVGMVALREDLAEVREMHRLLGQLERNSGQPIHFWLNAYDERPPSYYGPQEVDILTAIDPHFAFNLQPTPSLGARCRAGIGAVSVDARGDARPCH
;
A
#
# COMPACT_ATOMS: atom_id res chain seq x y z
N GLN A 1 7.49 18.77 -12.64
CA GLN A 1 7.88 18.42 -14.03
C GLN A 1 7.94 16.90 -14.24
N SER A 2 8.68 16.13 -13.43
CA SER A 2 8.81 14.67 -13.61
C SER A 2 7.50 13.88 -13.58
N LEU A 3 6.60 14.16 -12.62
CA LEU A 3 5.29 13.48 -12.55
C LEU A 3 4.46 13.68 -13.82
N LEU A 4 4.43 14.89 -14.37
CA LEU A 4 3.69 15.17 -15.60
C LEU A 4 4.32 14.46 -16.81
N ARG A 5 5.66 14.37 -16.88
CA ARG A 5 6.32 13.56 -17.92
C ARG A 5 5.90 12.09 -17.83
N PHE A 6 5.84 11.54 -16.62
CA PHE A 6 5.42 10.15 -16.40
C PHE A 6 3.96 9.92 -16.81
N VAL A 7 3.05 10.82 -16.42
CA VAL A 7 1.64 10.77 -16.85
C VAL A 7 1.53 10.77 -18.37
N ASN A 8 2.21 11.71 -19.04
CA ASN A 8 2.19 11.79 -20.51
C ASN A 8 2.78 10.53 -21.15
N TRP A 9 3.84 9.95 -20.57
CA TRP A 9 4.40 8.69 -21.05
C TRP A 9 3.39 7.54 -20.95
N CYS A 10 2.67 7.41 -19.84
CA CYS A 10 1.62 6.39 -19.68
C CYS A 10 0.55 6.47 -20.79
N GLU A 11 0.18 7.68 -21.20
CA GLU A 11 -0.82 7.91 -22.26
C GLU A 11 -0.34 7.55 -23.67
N THR A 12 0.97 7.64 -23.91
CA THR A 12 1.56 7.42 -25.25
C THR A 12 2.14 6.02 -25.45
N THR A 13 2.42 5.30 -24.37
CA THR A 13 3.09 4.01 -24.45
C THR A 13 2.15 2.88 -24.88
N HIS A 14 2.66 1.91 -25.63
CA HIS A 14 1.90 0.73 -26.06
C HIS A 14 1.96 -0.43 -25.06
N PHE A 15 2.74 -0.30 -23.98
CA PHE A 15 2.84 -1.34 -22.95
C PHE A 15 1.59 -1.40 -22.10
N ARG A 16 1.19 -2.62 -21.71
CA ARG A 16 0.21 -2.82 -20.63
C ARG A 16 0.89 -2.60 -19.28
N LEU A 17 0.42 -1.61 -18.53
CA LEU A 17 1.07 -1.15 -17.30
C LEU A 17 0.37 -1.66 -16.05
N ARG A 18 1.17 -2.08 -15.07
CA ARG A 18 0.77 -2.19 -13.66
C ARG A 18 1.71 -1.30 -12.88
N ILE A 19 1.17 -0.28 -12.22
CA ILE A 19 1.94 0.81 -11.62
C ILE A 19 1.66 0.81 -10.13
N LEU A 20 2.71 0.86 -9.31
CA LEU A 20 2.62 1.10 -7.87
C LEU A 20 3.46 2.32 -7.52
N PHE A 21 2.82 3.36 -7.00
CA PHE A 21 3.52 4.51 -6.41
C PHE A 21 3.90 4.22 -4.96
N THR A 22 5.20 4.30 -4.66
CA THR A 22 5.75 4.19 -3.29
C THR A 22 6.44 5.51 -2.90
N PRO A 23 5.66 6.56 -2.58
CA PRO A 23 6.22 7.87 -2.29
C PRO A 23 7.02 7.90 -0.99
N TRP A 24 8.03 8.77 -0.95
CA TRP A 24 8.62 9.20 0.33
C TRP A 24 7.65 10.16 1.02
N GLY A 25 7.11 9.75 2.16
CA GLY A 25 6.07 10.48 2.89
C GLY A 25 4.69 10.39 2.22
N GLU A 26 3.77 11.27 2.62
CA GLU A 26 2.37 11.20 2.15
C GLU A 26 2.16 12.02 0.87
N ALA A 27 2.33 11.42 -0.30
CA ALA A 27 2.16 12.12 -1.58
C ALA A 27 0.74 12.65 -1.80
N LEU A 28 -0.29 11.94 -1.31
CA LEU A 28 -1.69 12.32 -1.56
C LEU A 28 -2.14 13.55 -0.77
N VAL A 29 -1.31 14.16 0.08
CA VAL A 29 -1.58 15.53 0.57
C VAL A 29 -1.51 16.55 -0.56
N ARG A 30 -0.68 16.30 -1.59
CA ARG A 30 -0.45 17.20 -2.71
C ARG A 30 -1.50 17.00 -3.80
N LYS A 31 -2.15 18.09 -4.22
CA LYS A 31 -3.22 18.05 -5.23
C LYS A 31 -2.75 17.44 -6.56
N HIS A 32 -1.57 17.81 -7.03
CA HIS A 32 -1.04 17.34 -8.31
C HIS A 32 -0.81 15.83 -8.35
N TYR A 33 -0.53 15.17 -7.23
CA TYR A 33 -0.44 13.70 -7.17
C TYR A 33 -1.83 13.06 -7.32
N ARG A 34 -2.85 13.62 -6.67
CA ARG A 34 -4.24 13.13 -6.81
C ARG A 34 -4.75 13.33 -8.24
N ASP A 35 -4.52 14.51 -8.82
CA ASP A 35 -4.91 14.80 -10.20
C ASP A 35 -4.21 13.86 -11.20
N ALA A 36 -2.91 13.62 -11.01
CA ALA A 36 -2.14 12.69 -11.83
C ALA A 36 -2.65 11.25 -11.70
N PHE A 37 -2.92 10.79 -10.47
CA PHE A 37 -3.43 9.44 -10.22
C PHE A 37 -4.80 9.23 -10.88
N VAL A 38 -5.71 10.21 -10.75
CA VAL A 38 -7.00 10.19 -11.47
C VAL A 38 -6.78 10.13 -12.97
N ARG A 39 -5.92 10.99 -13.53
CA ARG A 39 -5.66 11.02 -14.97
C ARG A 39 -5.10 9.68 -15.49
N ILE A 40 -4.13 9.08 -14.79
CA ILE A 40 -3.55 7.78 -15.15
C ILE A 40 -4.61 6.67 -15.04
N SER A 41 -5.53 6.72 -14.07
CA SER A 41 -6.54 5.67 -13.90
C SER A 41 -7.43 5.46 -15.13
N HIS A 42 -7.63 6.51 -15.95
CA HIS A 42 -8.46 6.47 -17.17
C HIS A 42 -7.67 6.06 -18.43
N VAL A 43 -6.37 5.79 -18.32
CA VAL A 43 -5.52 5.41 -19.45
C VAL A 43 -5.74 3.93 -19.77
N GLN A 44 -6.19 3.62 -21.00
CA GLN A 44 -6.67 2.28 -21.38
C GLN A 44 -5.64 1.15 -21.19
N ASN A 45 -4.35 1.42 -21.38
CA ASN A 45 -3.30 0.43 -21.21
C ASN A 45 -2.82 0.29 -19.75
N VAL A 46 -3.34 1.08 -18.81
CA VAL A 46 -3.08 0.92 -17.38
C VAL A 46 -4.07 -0.10 -16.81
N ILE A 47 -3.56 -1.28 -16.49
CA ILE A 47 -4.34 -2.42 -16.00
C ILE A 47 -4.53 -2.35 -14.48
N GLU A 48 -3.54 -1.81 -13.77
CA GLU A 48 -3.60 -1.64 -12.33
C GLU A 48 -2.78 -0.41 -11.90
N LEU A 49 -3.35 0.38 -11.00
CA LEU A 49 -2.77 1.60 -10.49
C LEU A 49 -2.89 1.63 -8.95
N GLY A 50 -1.79 1.27 -8.29
CA GLY A 50 -1.64 1.30 -6.84
C GLY A 50 -0.92 2.55 -6.34
N ILE A 51 -1.24 2.99 -5.12
CA ILE A 51 -0.41 3.96 -4.38
C ILE A 51 -0.40 3.65 -2.88
N GLN A 52 0.77 3.75 -2.25
CA GLN A 52 0.89 3.72 -0.79
C GLN A 52 0.43 5.04 -0.18
N THR A 53 -0.35 4.95 0.89
CA THR A 53 -0.83 6.10 1.66
C THR A 53 -1.04 5.72 3.12
N ASN A 54 -0.82 6.66 4.04
CA ASN A 54 -1.28 6.53 5.42
C ASN A 54 -2.77 6.88 5.59
N LEU A 55 -3.46 7.14 4.47
CA LEU A 55 -4.86 7.52 4.39
C LEU A 55 -5.18 8.75 5.27
N SER A 56 -4.21 9.64 5.48
CA SER A 56 -4.39 10.89 6.24
C SER A 56 -5.21 11.95 5.49
N ARG A 57 -5.40 11.79 4.18
CA ARG A 57 -6.31 12.61 3.36
C ARG A 57 -7.65 11.90 3.15
N ASP A 58 -8.71 12.69 3.05
CA ASP A 58 -10.02 12.19 2.65
C ASP A 58 -9.98 11.59 1.23
N PRO A 59 -10.47 10.35 1.00
CA PRO A 59 -10.37 9.65 -0.27
C PRO A 59 -11.45 10.03 -1.30
N THR A 60 -12.37 10.95 -1.02
CA THR A 60 -13.46 11.38 -1.95
C THR A 60 -12.99 11.83 -3.34
N TRP A 61 -11.74 12.24 -3.49
CA TRP A 61 -11.18 12.55 -4.81
C TRP A 61 -11.15 11.33 -5.77
N LEU A 62 -11.18 10.10 -5.24
CA LEU A 62 -11.29 8.87 -6.01
C LEU A 62 -12.66 8.68 -6.68
N GLU A 63 -13.66 9.48 -6.33
CA GLU A 63 -14.94 9.49 -7.05
C GLU A 63 -14.77 9.83 -8.53
N LYS A 64 -13.67 10.53 -8.89
CA LYS A 64 -13.29 10.90 -10.26
C LYS A 64 -12.38 9.89 -10.96
N ALA A 65 -11.86 8.89 -10.23
CA ALA A 65 -10.97 7.88 -10.79
C ALA A 65 -11.76 6.75 -11.47
N ASP A 66 -11.11 6.04 -12.39
CA ASP A 66 -11.58 4.71 -12.78
C ASP A 66 -11.35 3.74 -11.63
N ARG A 67 -12.45 3.29 -11.02
CA ARG A 67 -12.43 2.46 -9.82
C ARG A 67 -11.97 1.03 -10.10
N GLU A 68 -12.09 0.60 -11.35
CA GLU A 68 -11.71 -0.74 -11.77
C GLU A 68 -10.21 -0.88 -11.94
N SER A 69 -9.47 0.21 -12.19
CA SER A 69 -8.02 0.17 -12.34
C SER A 69 -7.27 0.47 -11.03
N VAL A 70 -7.88 1.20 -10.10
CA VAL A 70 -7.15 1.70 -8.91
C VAL A 70 -7.18 0.75 -7.70
N SER A 71 -6.11 0.79 -6.92
CA SER A 71 -6.03 0.20 -5.59
C SER A 71 -5.22 1.07 -4.63
N LEU A 72 -5.49 0.97 -3.33
CA LEU A 72 -4.71 1.65 -2.30
C LEU A 72 -3.96 0.67 -1.40
N TRP A 73 -2.68 0.94 -1.17
CA TRP A 73 -1.89 0.29 -0.13
C TRP A 73 -1.95 1.20 1.11
N CYS A 74 -2.90 0.94 2.01
CA CYS A 74 -3.11 1.78 3.19
C CYS A 74 -2.21 1.31 4.34
N THR A 75 -1.37 2.19 4.88
CA THR A 75 -0.50 1.88 6.03
C THR A 75 -0.91 2.72 7.24
N TYR A 76 -1.46 2.07 8.26
CA TYR A 76 -1.86 2.74 9.50
C TYR A 76 -0.66 2.91 10.42
N HIS A 77 -0.45 4.16 10.85
CA HIS A 77 0.51 4.52 11.89
C HIS A 77 -0.22 5.32 12.96
N PRO A 78 -0.32 4.83 14.22
CA PRO A 78 -1.02 5.54 15.30
C PRO A 78 -0.50 6.95 15.56
N SER A 79 0.80 7.17 15.31
CA SER A 79 1.47 8.48 15.43
C SER A 79 1.11 9.48 14.33
N GLN A 80 0.54 9.03 13.19
CA GLN A 80 0.27 9.89 12.03
C GLN A 80 -1.22 10.18 11.82
N VAL A 81 -2.09 9.23 12.16
CA VAL A 81 -3.54 9.35 12.00
C VAL A 81 -4.23 8.59 13.13
N SER A 82 -5.32 9.16 13.67
CA SER A 82 -6.08 8.43 14.70
C SER A 82 -6.83 7.25 14.10
N ARG A 83 -6.91 6.14 14.85
CA ARG A 83 -7.66 4.93 14.48
C ARG A 83 -9.05 5.23 13.95
N ALA A 84 -9.82 6.03 14.69
CA ALA A 84 -11.19 6.38 14.32
C ALA A 84 -11.27 7.13 12.97
N ARG A 85 -10.30 7.99 12.68
CA ARG A 85 -10.25 8.71 11.39
C ARG A 85 -9.85 7.76 10.26
N PHE A 86 -8.91 6.85 10.50
CA PHE A 86 -8.48 5.86 9.53
C PHE A 86 -9.63 4.91 9.15
N LEU A 87 -10.32 4.34 10.14
CA LEU A 87 -11.46 3.44 9.93
C LEU A 87 -12.61 4.09 9.16
N ARG A 88 -12.98 5.33 9.50
CA ARG A 88 -14.01 6.08 8.73
C ARG A 88 -13.63 6.25 7.25
N ARG A 89 -12.33 6.34 6.94
CA ARG A 89 -11.87 6.45 5.56
C ARG A 89 -11.85 5.10 4.85
N LEU A 90 -11.55 4.01 5.56
CA LEU A 90 -11.75 2.66 5.02
C LEU A 90 -13.23 2.40 4.68
N GLU A 91 -14.15 2.78 5.58
CA GLU A 91 -15.60 2.74 5.30
C GLU A 91 -15.95 3.51 4.03
N ARG A 92 -15.37 4.70 3.83
CA ARG A 92 -15.58 5.47 2.60
C ARG A 92 -15.05 4.76 1.36
N LEU A 93 -13.87 4.12 1.44
CA LEU A 93 -13.32 3.32 0.33
C LEU A 93 -14.25 2.15 -0.01
N LEU A 94 -14.77 1.43 1.00
CA LEU A 94 -15.72 0.34 0.82
C LEU A 94 -17.03 0.79 0.17
N GLN A 95 -17.56 1.96 0.58
CA GLN A 95 -18.75 2.57 -0.02
C GLN A 95 -18.52 2.92 -1.50
N MET A 96 -17.33 3.42 -1.83
CA MET A 96 -16.96 3.75 -3.21
C MET A 96 -16.59 2.50 -4.04
N ARG A 97 -16.45 1.32 -3.41
CA ARG A 97 -15.93 0.08 -3.99
C ARG A 97 -14.50 0.23 -4.54
N ILE A 98 -13.67 1.00 -3.84
CA ILE A 98 -12.24 1.07 -4.14
C ILE A 98 -11.55 -0.13 -3.50
N ARG A 99 -10.69 -0.82 -4.26
CA ARG A 99 -9.86 -1.90 -3.71
C ARG A 99 -8.77 -1.33 -2.83
N PHE A 100 -8.52 -1.95 -1.69
CA PHE A 100 -7.41 -1.57 -0.82
C PHE A 100 -6.91 -2.74 0.02
N SER A 101 -5.69 -2.60 0.53
CA SER A 101 -5.18 -3.40 1.64
C SER A 101 -4.86 -2.49 2.82
N VAL A 102 -4.81 -3.05 4.02
CA VAL A 102 -4.45 -2.35 5.24
C VAL A 102 -3.23 -2.99 5.84
N GLY A 103 -2.30 -2.22 6.39
CA GLY A 103 -1.26 -2.81 7.20
C GLY A 103 -0.62 -1.85 8.18
N MET A 104 0.24 -2.42 9.01
CA MET A 104 0.92 -1.75 10.10
C MET A 104 2.36 -2.24 10.18
N VAL A 105 3.25 -1.40 10.72
CA VAL A 105 4.54 -1.88 11.23
C VAL A 105 4.30 -2.47 12.60
N ALA A 106 4.76 -3.70 12.82
CA ALA A 106 4.59 -4.45 14.05
C ALA A 106 5.58 -3.99 15.12
N LEU A 107 5.49 -2.73 15.56
CA LEU A 107 6.25 -2.26 16.71
C LEU A 107 5.79 -2.97 17.98
N ARG A 108 6.72 -3.31 18.87
CA ARG A 108 6.43 -3.99 20.14
C ARG A 108 5.46 -3.17 21.00
N GLU A 109 5.66 -1.86 21.03
CA GLU A 109 4.78 -0.90 21.70
C GLU A 109 3.35 -0.86 21.11
N ASP A 110 3.19 -1.22 19.84
CA ASP A 110 1.92 -1.17 19.12
C ASP A 110 1.22 -2.53 19.05
N LEU A 111 1.71 -3.59 19.71
CA LEU A 111 1.09 -4.92 19.64
C LEU A 111 -0.40 -4.93 20.06
N ALA A 112 -0.76 -4.14 21.07
CA ALA A 112 -2.16 -3.98 21.48
C ALA A 112 -3.00 -3.31 20.39
N GLU A 113 -2.43 -2.32 19.71
CA GLU A 113 -3.08 -1.59 18.62
C GLU A 113 -3.21 -2.46 17.36
N VAL A 114 -2.22 -3.30 17.04
CA VAL A 114 -2.29 -4.29 15.95
C VAL A 114 -3.45 -5.26 16.18
N ARG A 115 -3.59 -5.81 17.40
CA ARG A 115 -4.70 -6.71 17.76
C ARG A 115 -6.06 -6.03 17.64
N GLU A 116 -6.16 -4.79 18.12
CA GLU A 116 -7.40 -4.04 18.06
C GLU A 116 -7.76 -3.65 16.62
N MET A 117 -6.78 -3.27 15.80
CA MET A 117 -6.99 -3.01 14.38
C MET A 117 -7.48 -4.28 13.68
N HIS A 118 -6.83 -5.44 13.87
CA HIS A 118 -7.28 -6.72 13.31
C HIS A 118 -8.75 -7.03 13.66
N ARG A 119 -9.14 -6.86 14.95
CA ARG A 119 -10.51 -7.06 15.40
C ARG A 119 -11.51 -6.12 14.71
N LEU A 120 -11.16 -4.84 14.58
CA LEU A 120 -12.00 -3.81 13.97
C LEU A 120 -12.13 -4.00 12.44
N LEU A 121 -11.05 -4.37 11.77
CA LEU A 121 -11.08 -4.71 10.34
C LEU A 121 -11.98 -5.93 10.10
N GLY A 122 -11.92 -6.96 10.96
CA GLY A 122 -12.83 -8.09 10.87
C GLY A 122 -14.30 -7.71 11.08
N GLN A 123 -14.59 -6.72 11.94
CA GLN A 123 -15.96 -6.17 12.06
C GLN A 123 -16.38 -5.42 10.80
N LEU A 124 -15.49 -4.61 10.25
CA LEU A 124 -15.75 -3.82 9.06
C LEU A 124 -15.97 -4.71 7.82
N GLU A 125 -15.19 -5.77 7.67
CA GLU A 125 -15.35 -6.81 6.65
C GLU A 125 -16.75 -7.45 6.75
N ARG A 126 -17.14 -7.93 7.94
CA ARG A 126 -18.47 -8.54 8.16
C ARG A 126 -19.62 -7.58 7.84
N ASN A 127 -19.49 -6.32 8.23
CA ASN A 127 -20.53 -5.31 8.01
C ASN A 127 -20.65 -4.92 6.52
N SER A 128 -19.53 -4.86 5.80
CA SER A 128 -19.49 -4.44 4.41
C SER A 128 -19.68 -5.59 3.40
N GLY A 129 -19.47 -6.84 3.83
CA GLY A 129 -19.47 -8.02 2.96
C GLY A 129 -18.28 -8.06 1.98
N GLN A 130 -17.25 -7.25 2.21
CA GLN A 130 -16.08 -7.14 1.34
C GLN A 130 -14.82 -7.54 2.12
N PRO A 131 -13.98 -8.46 1.59
CA PRO A 131 -12.80 -8.91 2.29
C PRO A 131 -11.77 -7.78 2.44
N ILE A 132 -11.10 -7.73 3.60
CA ILE A 132 -10.06 -6.75 3.91
C ILE A 132 -8.76 -7.48 4.22
N HIS A 133 -7.78 -7.37 3.33
CA HIS A 133 -6.44 -7.91 3.57
C HIS A 133 -5.68 -7.05 4.59
N PHE A 134 -5.34 -7.63 5.74
CA PHE A 134 -4.51 -7.01 6.77
C PHE A 134 -3.12 -7.65 6.80
N TRP A 135 -2.08 -6.85 6.57
CA TRP A 135 -0.68 -7.30 6.54
C TRP A 135 0.17 -6.57 7.57
N LEU A 136 1.26 -7.20 8.00
CA LEU A 136 2.19 -6.69 9.00
C LEU A 136 3.61 -6.65 8.45
N ASN A 137 4.28 -5.51 8.60
CA ASN A 137 5.71 -5.39 8.39
C ASN A 137 6.44 -5.54 9.72
N ALA A 138 7.48 -6.37 9.75
CA ALA A 138 8.48 -6.35 10.80
C ALA A 138 9.18 -4.98 10.84
N TYR A 139 9.59 -4.56 12.02
CA TYR A 139 10.31 -3.31 12.21
C TYR A 139 11.75 -3.44 11.69
N ASP A 140 12.12 -2.76 10.60
CA ASP A 140 13.41 -2.99 9.94
C ASP A 140 14.64 -2.55 10.76
N GLU A 141 14.54 -1.48 11.56
CA GLU A 141 15.64 -0.98 12.40
C GLU A 141 15.78 -1.75 13.73
N ARG A 142 15.32 -3.01 13.75
CA ARG A 142 15.28 -3.85 14.94
C ARG A 142 16.65 -4.50 15.25
N PRO A 143 17.02 -4.65 16.54
CA PRO A 143 18.06 -5.60 16.91
C PRO A 143 17.60 -7.06 16.70
N PRO A 144 18.53 -8.04 16.59
CA PRO A 144 18.18 -9.45 16.36
C PRO A 144 17.19 -10.05 17.38
N SER A 145 17.18 -9.54 18.62
CA SER A 145 16.31 -10.01 19.71
C SER A 145 15.02 -9.19 19.89
N TYR A 146 14.64 -8.38 18.90
CA TYR A 146 13.49 -7.48 19.04
C TYR A 146 12.15 -8.19 19.08
N TYR A 147 12.00 -9.36 18.46
CA TYR A 147 10.79 -10.17 18.61
C TYR A 147 11.12 -11.45 19.36
N GLY A 148 10.40 -11.70 20.46
CA GLY A 148 10.40 -12.99 21.13
C GLY A 148 9.48 -13.99 20.43
N PRO A 149 9.62 -15.32 20.69
CA PRO A 149 8.81 -16.35 20.03
C PRO A 149 7.30 -16.12 20.15
N GLN A 150 6.83 -15.72 21.34
CA GLN A 150 5.42 -15.42 21.56
C GLN A 150 4.91 -14.24 20.71
N GLU A 151 5.73 -13.20 20.54
CA GLU A 151 5.36 -12.05 19.71
C GLU A 151 5.25 -12.47 18.24
N VAL A 152 6.18 -13.31 17.77
CA VAL A 152 6.15 -13.87 16.41
C VAL A 152 4.90 -14.73 16.19
N ASP A 153 4.54 -15.60 17.14
CA ASP A 153 3.34 -16.44 17.05
C ASP A 153 2.07 -15.59 16.96
N ILE A 154 1.97 -14.54 17.78
CA ILE A 154 0.85 -13.60 17.78
C ILE A 154 0.73 -12.88 16.43
N LEU A 155 1.85 -12.36 15.93
CA LEU A 155 1.87 -11.59 14.68
C LEU A 155 1.58 -12.51 13.47
N THR A 156 2.11 -13.73 13.47
CA THR A 156 1.86 -14.73 12.42
C THR A 156 0.41 -15.22 12.42
N ALA A 157 -0.24 -15.29 13.59
CA ALA A 157 -1.66 -15.62 13.67
C ALA A 157 -2.57 -14.51 13.08
N ILE A 158 -2.09 -13.26 13.04
CA ILE A 158 -2.81 -12.13 12.44
C ILE A 158 -2.50 -12.01 10.95
N ASP A 159 -1.22 -12.09 10.58
CA ASP A 159 -0.76 -12.13 9.19
C ASP A 159 0.07 -13.39 8.97
N PRO A 160 -0.48 -14.42 8.31
CA PRO A 160 0.24 -15.65 8.02
C PRO A 160 1.53 -15.46 7.20
N HIS A 161 1.70 -14.32 6.53
CA HIS A 161 2.91 -13.99 5.78
C HIS A 161 3.95 -13.23 6.60
N PHE A 162 3.67 -12.90 7.87
CA PHE A 162 4.58 -12.13 8.72
C PHE A 162 5.98 -12.76 8.82
N ALA A 163 6.07 -14.09 8.85
CA ALA A 163 7.36 -14.81 8.91
C ALA A 163 8.27 -14.49 7.72
N PHE A 164 7.72 -14.32 6.51
CA PHE A 164 8.49 -13.93 5.32
C PHE A 164 9.02 -12.50 5.41
N ASN A 165 8.28 -11.61 6.08
CA ASN A 165 8.73 -10.25 6.32
C ASN A 165 9.78 -10.18 7.44
N LEU A 166 9.61 -10.99 8.49
CA LEU A 166 10.55 -11.08 9.61
C LEU A 166 11.92 -11.62 9.19
N GLN A 167 11.96 -12.57 8.26
CA GLN A 167 13.17 -13.17 7.72
C GLN A 167 13.10 -13.24 6.20
N PRO A 168 13.33 -12.10 5.51
CA PRO A 168 13.27 -12.07 4.05
C PRO A 168 14.39 -12.93 3.47
N THR A 169 14.04 -13.79 2.51
CA THR A 169 15.03 -14.61 1.82
C THR A 169 15.94 -13.71 0.97
N PRO A 170 17.27 -13.94 0.95
CA PRO A 170 18.18 -13.23 0.07
C PRO A 170 17.71 -13.31 -1.39
N SER A 171 17.55 -12.17 -2.05
CA SER A 171 17.07 -12.08 -3.43
C SER A 171 18.19 -11.98 -4.47
N LEU A 172 19.42 -11.65 -4.05
CA LEU A 172 20.56 -11.54 -4.95
C LEU A 172 20.91 -12.90 -5.57
N GLY A 173 20.89 -12.96 -6.91
CA GLY A 173 21.13 -14.20 -7.66
C GLY A 173 19.92 -15.14 -7.75
N ALA A 174 18.81 -14.82 -7.07
CA ALA A 174 17.58 -15.59 -7.18
C ALA A 174 16.84 -15.29 -8.50
N ARG A 175 16.07 -16.27 -9.00
CA ARG A 175 15.21 -16.07 -10.17
C ARG A 175 14.10 -15.08 -9.82
N CYS A 176 14.04 -13.96 -10.51
CA CYS A 176 12.97 -12.96 -10.35
C CYS A 176 12.58 -12.35 -11.70
N ARG A 177 11.45 -11.63 -11.73
CA ARG A 177 10.94 -10.93 -12.93
C ARG A 177 11.53 -9.53 -13.13
N ALA A 178 12.41 -9.11 -12.23
CA ALA A 178 13.14 -7.85 -12.27
C ALA A 178 13.87 -7.70 -13.62
N GLY A 179 13.68 -6.59 -14.31
CA GLY A 179 14.29 -6.30 -15.61
C GLY A 179 13.65 -7.00 -16.82
N ILE A 180 12.70 -7.92 -16.60
CA ILE A 180 11.97 -8.61 -17.67
C ILE A 180 10.53 -8.09 -17.74
N GLY A 181 9.81 -8.15 -16.61
CA GLY A 181 8.41 -7.73 -16.51
C GLY A 181 8.13 -6.75 -15.37
N ALA A 182 9.15 -6.38 -14.60
CA ALA A 182 9.06 -5.41 -13.52
C ALA A 182 10.32 -4.55 -13.49
N VAL A 183 10.16 -3.26 -13.30
CA VAL A 183 11.25 -2.29 -13.09
C VAL A 183 10.85 -1.31 -12.01
N SER A 184 11.84 -0.79 -11.32
CA SER A 184 11.70 0.30 -10.35
C SER A 184 12.15 1.59 -11.01
N VAL A 185 11.36 2.66 -10.90
CA VAL A 185 11.66 3.95 -11.51
C VAL A 185 11.71 5.01 -10.42
N ASP A 186 12.82 5.77 -10.36
CA ASP A 186 12.96 6.85 -9.38
C ASP A 186 12.34 8.17 -9.87
N ALA A 187 12.43 9.23 -9.04
CA ALA A 187 11.85 10.53 -9.37
C ALA A 187 12.53 11.27 -10.54
N ARG A 188 13.75 10.87 -10.94
CA ARG A 188 14.45 11.39 -12.13
C ARG A 188 13.97 10.67 -13.40
N GLY A 189 13.48 9.45 -13.24
CA GLY A 189 13.07 8.57 -14.33
C GLY A 189 14.09 7.46 -14.59
N ASP A 190 15.06 7.27 -13.69
CA ASP A 190 16.06 6.22 -13.81
C ASP A 190 15.41 4.87 -13.50
N ALA A 191 15.47 3.95 -14.46
CA ALA A 191 14.87 2.62 -14.34
C ALA A 191 15.92 1.58 -13.95
N ARG A 192 15.58 0.71 -13.00
CA ARG A 192 16.42 -0.41 -12.54
C ARG A 192 15.62 -1.69 -12.34
N PRO A 193 16.22 -2.87 -12.56
CA PRO A 193 15.51 -4.14 -12.40
C PRO A 193 15.12 -4.41 -10.94
N CYS A 194 16.01 -4.10 -9.99
CA CYS A 194 15.84 -4.32 -8.55
C CYS A 194 15.93 -3.00 -7.76
N HIS A 195 15.27 -2.96 -6.61
CA HIS A 195 15.41 -1.89 -5.61
C HIS A 195 16.72 -1.97 -4.84
#